data_AF-A0A914SAN3-F1
#
_entry.id   AF-A0A914SAN3-F1
#
_cell.length_a   1.000
_cell.length_b   1.000
_cell.length_c   1.000
_cell.angle_alpha   90.00
_cell.angle_beta   90.00
_cell.angle_gamma   90.00
#
_symmetry.space_group_name_H-M   'P 1'
#
loop_
_entity.id
_entity.type
_entity.pdbx_description
1 polymer ?
#
loop_
_entity_poly.entity_id
_entity_poly.type
_entity_poly.pdbx_seq_one_letter_code
_entity_poly.pdbx_strand_id
1 'polypeptide(L)'
;MIENMQWKVIVIVADLFAGVACLIVSLNAEDDQEELSVQVEYDGKKLEIVTPKSAGITLFEHWTRHAMGAFIAAYAFQKSLRLNYFRRNEYASCVREANTTKRIAECAENIIANTKLKMPIGEN
;
A
#
# COMPACT_ATOMS: atom_id res chain seq x y z
N MET A 1 2.01 42.64 -11.60
CA MET A 1 1.46 41.70 -10.60
C MET A 1 1.55 40.22 -11.01
N ILE A 2 1.95 39.89 -12.25
CA ILE A 2 1.98 38.50 -12.78
C ILE A 2 3.33 37.78 -12.49
N GLU A 3 4.46 38.49 -12.38
CA GLU A 3 5.78 37.89 -12.12
C GLU A 3 5.90 37.20 -10.75
N ASN A 4 5.26 37.74 -9.71
CA ASN A 4 5.30 37.16 -8.36
C ASN A 4 4.52 35.84 -8.23
N MET A 5 3.65 35.53 -9.21
CA MET A 5 2.85 34.30 -9.20
C MET A 5 3.61 33.15 -9.87
N GLN A 6 4.46 33.44 -10.86
CA GLN A 6 5.26 32.43 -11.58
C GLN A 6 6.34 31.81 -10.67
N TRP A 7 7.03 32.63 -9.88
CA TRP A 7 8.12 32.15 -9.01
C TRP A 7 7.63 31.25 -7.86
N LYS A 8 6.45 31.55 -7.31
CA LYS A 8 5.84 30.72 -6.26
C LYS A 8 5.47 29.32 -6.75
N VAL A 9 4.98 29.21 -7.99
CA VAL A 9 4.63 27.91 -8.58
C VAL A 9 5.89 27.08 -8.84
N ILE A 10 6.97 27.68 -9.32
CA ILE A 10 8.25 26.98 -9.58
C ILE A 10 8.83 26.39 -8.30
N VAL A 11 8.82 27.13 -7.19
CA VAL A 11 9.32 26.64 -5.89
C VAL A 11 8.49 25.45 -5.40
N ILE A 12 7.16 25.53 -5.48
CA ILE A 12 6.27 24.43 -5.07
C ILE A 12 6.51 23.18 -5.91
N VAL A 13 6.71 23.33 -7.22
CA VAL A 13 6.97 22.20 -8.12
C VAL A 13 8.34 21.58 -7.82
N ALA A 14 9.36 22.39 -7.53
CA ALA A 14 10.70 21.91 -7.19
C ALA A 14 10.70 21.10 -5.87
N ASP A 15 10.00 21.58 -4.84
CA ASP A 15 9.87 20.89 -3.55
C ASP A 15 9.13 19.55 -3.68
N LEU A 16 8.06 19.51 -4.49
CA LEU A 16 7.34 18.26 -4.81
C LEU A 16 8.23 17.25 -5.53
N PHE A 17 9.03 17.70 -6.51
CA PHE A 17 9.94 16.83 -7.24
C PHE A 17 11.06 16.28 -6.34
N ALA A 18 11.63 17.10 -5.46
CA ALA A 18 12.65 16.66 -4.51
C ALA A 18 12.09 15.63 -3.50
N GLY A 19 10.88 15.86 -2.99
CA GLY A 19 10.21 14.92 -2.09
C GLY A 19 9.92 13.56 -2.75
N VAL A 20 9.47 13.57 -4.01
CA VAL A 20 9.20 12.35 -4.78
C VAL A 20 10.49 11.60 -5.12
N ALA A 21 11.55 12.31 -5.52
CA ALA A 21 12.84 11.69 -5.83
C ALA A 21 13.46 11.00 -4.60
N CYS A 22 13.35 11.61 -3.42
CA CYS A 22 13.82 11.00 -2.17
C CYS A 22 13.04 9.71 -1.84
N LEU A 23 11.73 9.72 -2.04
CA LEU A 23 10.86 8.56 -1.85
C LEU A 23 11.22 7.39 -2.78
N ILE A 24 11.57 7.69 -4.04
CA ILE A 24 12.00 6.67 -5.01
C ILE A 24 13.36 6.07 -4.62
N VAL A 25 14.31 6.88 -4.16
CA VAL A 25 15.63 6.36 -3.72
C VAL A 25 15.49 5.45 -2.50
N SER A 26 14.66 5.80 -1.52
CA SER A 26 14.46 4.97 -0.32
C SER A 26 13.77 3.62 -0.61
N LEU A 27 13.02 3.49 -1.70
CA LEU A 27 12.36 2.25 -2.09
C LEU A 27 13.28 1.27 -2.85
N ASN A 28 14.40 1.75 -3.41
CA ASN A 28 15.35 0.92 -4.16
C ASN A 28 16.55 0.47 -3.32
N ALA A 29 16.51 0.65 -2.00
CA ALA A 29 17.48 0.04 -1.10
C ALA A 29 17.17 -1.46 -1.04
N GLU A 30 17.84 -2.23 -1.90
CA GLU A 30 17.81 -3.69 -1.93
C GLU A 30 18.42 -4.20 -0.60
N ASP A 31 17.58 -4.86 0.22
CA ASP A 31 17.94 -5.35 1.56
C ASP A 31 18.49 -6.77 1.41
N ASP A 32 19.79 -6.93 1.64
CA ASP A 32 20.46 -8.23 1.67
C ASP A 32 19.81 -9.08 2.76
N GLN A 33 19.07 -10.11 2.34
CA GLN A 33 18.27 -10.96 3.23
C GLN A 33 19.19 -11.87 4.08
N GLU A 34 19.73 -11.32 5.17
CA GLU A 34 20.47 -12.08 6.19
C GLU A 34 19.51 -12.95 7.01
N GLU A 35 19.88 -14.23 7.16
CA GLU A 35 19.11 -15.23 7.89
C GLU A 35 18.96 -14.84 9.36
N LEU A 36 17.72 -14.53 9.77
CA LEU A 36 17.38 -14.01 11.09
C LEU A 36 17.51 -15.11 12.17
N SER A 37 18.70 -15.25 12.77
CA SER A 37 18.85 -16.08 13.98
C SER A 37 18.39 -15.28 15.21
N VAL A 38 17.20 -15.59 15.71
CA VAL A 38 16.70 -15.04 16.98
C VAL A 38 17.40 -15.79 18.11
N GLN A 39 18.38 -15.16 18.76
CA GLN A 39 19.00 -15.71 19.95
C GLN A 39 18.19 -15.29 21.18
N VAL A 40 17.73 -16.29 21.93
CA VAL A 40 16.96 -16.12 23.15
C VAL A 40 17.80 -16.60 24.30
N GLU A 41 18.29 -15.67 25.12
CA GLU A 41 19.04 -16.00 26.33
C GLU A 41 18.15 -15.76 27.56
N TYR A 42 18.03 -16.80 28.40
CA TYR A 42 17.16 -16.81 29.57
C TYR A 42 17.99 -16.97 30.84
N ASP A 43 18.19 -15.87 31.56
CA ASP A 43 19.00 -15.82 32.79
C ASP A 43 18.13 -15.94 34.07
N GLY A 44 17.06 -16.74 34.03
CA GLY A 44 16.19 -17.07 35.18
C GLY A 44 15.40 -15.90 35.82
N LYS A 45 15.68 -14.64 35.46
CA LYS A 45 15.01 -13.43 35.94
C LYS A 45 14.58 -12.48 34.83
N LYS A 46 15.21 -12.57 33.65
CA LYS A 46 14.96 -11.71 32.49
C LYS A 46 15.14 -12.52 31.21
N LEU A 47 14.22 -12.31 30.28
CA LEU A 47 14.28 -12.83 28.93
C LEU A 47 14.86 -11.71 28.06
N GLU A 48 16.10 -11.86 27.61
CA GLU A 48 16.73 -10.89 26.72
C GLU A 48 16.60 -11.40 25.28
N ILE A 49 15.67 -10.81 24.53
CA ILE A 49 15.47 -11.10 23.13
C ILE A 49 16.40 -10.18 22.33
N VAL A 50 17.49 -10.73 21.83
CA VAL A 50 18.40 -9.97 20.96
C VAL A 50 17.84 -10.01 19.55
N THR A 51 16.99 -9.03 19.22
CA THR A 51 16.48 -8.88 17.85
C THR A 51 17.50 -8.14 16.98
N PRO A 52 17.94 -8.70 15.84
CA PRO A 52 18.76 -7.97 14.90
C PRO A 52 17.99 -6.77 14.33
N LYS A 53 18.68 -5.69 13.93
CA LYS A 53 18.03 -4.48 13.39
C LYS A 53 17.19 -4.77 12.13
N SER A 54 17.56 -5.79 11.36
CA SER A 54 16.81 -6.29 10.20
C SER A 54 15.44 -6.87 10.55
N ALA A 55 15.25 -7.37 11.78
CA ALA A 55 13.95 -7.85 12.26
C ALA A 55 12.86 -6.78 12.18
N GLY A 56 13.21 -5.54 12.49
CA GLY A 56 12.28 -4.41 12.42
C GLY A 56 11.86 -4.08 10.99
N ILE A 57 12.80 -4.20 10.03
CA ILE A 57 12.57 -3.93 8.61
C ILE A 57 11.64 -4.98 8.02
N THR A 58 11.94 -6.27 8.22
CA THR A 58 11.09 -7.37 7.76
C THR A 58 9.69 -7.30 8.36
N LEU A 59 9.59 -6.96 9.65
CA LEU A 59 8.31 -6.79 10.32
C LEU A 59 7.53 -5.64 9.70
N PHE A 60 8.15 -4.47 9.55
CA PHE A 60 7.55 -3.31 8.91
C PHE A 60 7.06 -3.62 7.49
N GLU A 61 7.85 -4.31 6.70
CA GLU A 61 7.49 -4.71 5.34
C GLU A 61 6.28 -5.66 5.35
N HIS A 62 6.22 -6.60 6.29
CA HIS A 62 5.11 -7.53 6.43
C HIS A 62 3.81 -6.81 6.81
N TRP A 63 3.86 -5.95 7.82
CA TRP A 63 2.71 -5.11 8.22
C TRP A 63 2.26 -4.19 7.10
N THR A 64 3.20 -3.60 6.36
CA THR A 64 2.89 -2.73 5.23
C THR A 64 2.15 -3.49 4.13
N ARG A 65 2.58 -4.70 3.77
CA ARG A 65 1.87 -5.55 2.80
C ARG A 65 0.45 -5.88 3.24
N HIS A 66 0.24 -6.18 4.53
CA HIS A 66 -1.08 -6.44 5.09
C HIS A 66 -1.96 -5.19 5.09
N ALA A 67 -1.41 -4.04 5.50
CA ALA A 67 -2.11 -2.76 5.48
C ALA A 67 -2.54 -2.37 4.07
N MET A 68 -1.66 -2.54 3.07
CA MET A 68 -2.01 -2.29 1.66
C MET A 68 -3.13 -3.22 1.18
N GLY A 69 -3.09 -4.51 1.53
CA GLY A 69 -4.16 -5.45 1.18
C GLY A 69 -5.50 -5.04 1.77
N ALA A 70 -5.53 -4.68 3.05
CA ALA A 70 -6.74 -4.18 3.72
C ALA A 70 -7.27 -2.88 3.10
N PHE A 71 -6.37 -1.95 2.75
CA PHE A 71 -6.73 -0.70 2.10
C PHE A 71 -7.36 -0.92 0.72
N ILE A 72 -6.72 -1.73 -0.12
CA ILE A 72 -7.24 -2.09 -1.46
C ILE A 72 -8.61 -2.74 -1.34
N ALA A 73 -8.77 -3.68 -0.39
CA ALA A 73 -10.03 -4.35 -0.14
C ALA A 73 -11.14 -3.37 0.27
N ALA A 74 -10.85 -2.47 1.22
CA ALA A 74 -11.83 -1.47 1.66
C ALA A 74 -12.22 -0.51 0.53
N TYR A 75 -11.24 -0.03 -0.24
CA TYR A 75 -11.48 0.87 -1.37
C TYR A 75 -12.35 0.22 -2.46
N ALA A 76 -12.01 -1.00 -2.88
CA ALA A 76 -12.78 -1.71 -3.89
C ALA A 76 -14.17 -2.12 -3.37
N PHE A 77 -14.31 -2.47 -2.08
CA PHE A 77 -15.61 -2.69 -1.46
C PHE A 77 -16.50 -1.45 -1.57
N GLN A 78 -15.99 -0.26 -1.24
CA GLN A 78 -16.75 1.00 -1.36
C GLN A 78 -17.23 1.25 -2.79
N LYS A 79 -16.41 0.94 -3.81
CA LYS A 79 -16.81 1.04 -5.23
C LYS A 79 -17.84 -0.02 -5.61
N SER A 80 -17.70 -1.24 -5.10
CA SER A 80 -18.64 -2.35 -5.33
C SER A 80 -20.07 -2.04 -4.85
N LEU A 81 -20.24 -1.12 -3.89
CA LEU A 81 -21.56 -0.70 -3.42
C LEU A 81 -22.43 -0.08 -4.53
N ARG A 82 -21.80 0.45 -5.59
CA ARG A 82 -22.47 1.04 -6.76
C ARG A 82 -22.80 0.00 -7.85
N LEU A 83 -22.31 -1.23 -7.69
CA LEU A 83 -22.56 -2.34 -8.61
C LEU A 83 -23.76 -3.18 -8.15
N ASN A 84 -24.22 -4.10 -9.02
CA ASN A 84 -25.31 -5.00 -8.68
C ASN A 84 -24.91 -5.99 -7.56
N TYR A 85 -25.89 -6.63 -6.94
CA TYR A 85 -25.67 -7.62 -5.88
C TYR A 85 -24.73 -8.76 -6.30
N PHE A 86 -24.90 -9.29 -7.52
CA PHE A 86 -24.11 -10.38 -8.05
C PHE A 86 -22.61 -10.05 -8.09
N ARG A 87 -22.24 -8.89 -8.64
CA ARG A 87 -20.87 -8.37 -8.70
C ARG A 87 -20.26 -8.14 -7.32
N ARG A 88 -21.07 -7.66 -6.38
CA ARG A 88 -20.63 -7.46 -4.99
C ARG A 88 -20.33 -8.78 -4.31
N ASN A 89 -21.18 -9.78 -4.53
CA ASN A 89 -21.00 -11.13 -3.98
C ASN A 89 -19.79 -11.83 -4.60
N GLU A 90 -19.60 -11.71 -5.92
CA GLU A 90 -18.42 -12.21 -6.65
C GLU A 90 -17.12 -11.64 -6.06
N TYR A 91 -17.08 -10.32 -5.83
CA TYR A 91 -15.94 -9.66 -5.19
C TYR A 91 -15.72 -10.12 -3.75
N ALA A 92 -16.78 -10.21 -2.94
CA ALA A 92 -16.68 -10.65 -1.56
C ALA A 92 -16.13 -12.09 -1.47
N SER A 93 -16.53 -12.99 -2.38
CA SER A 93 -15.98 -14.36 -2.46
C SER A 93 -14.50 -14.33 -2.84
N CYS A 94 -14.14 -13.53 -3.86
CA CYS A 94 -12.76 -13.40 -4.32
C CYS A 94 -11.82 -12.91 -3.21
N VAL A 95 -12.22 -11.87 -2.47
CA VAL A 95 -11.42 -11.35 -1.34
C VAL A 95 -11.32 -12.37 -0.21
N ARG A 96 -12.38 -13.15 0.06
CA ARG A 96 -12.38 -14.17 1.11
C ARG A 96 -11.43 -15.34 0.82
N GLU A 97 -11.23 -15.65 -0.46
CA GLU A 97 -10.31 -16.70 -0.92
C GLU A 97 -8.87 -16.19 -1.13
N ALA A 98 -8.67 -14.88 -1.18
CA ALA A 98 -7.38 -14.28 -1.44
C ALA A 98 -6.48 -14.27 -0.18
N ASN A 99 -5.44 -15.11 -0.21
CA ASN A 99 -4.44 -15.19 0.87
C ASN A 99 -3.24 -14.24 0.69
N THR A 100 -3.17 -13.50 -0.42
CA THR A 100 -2.05 -12.59 -0.72
C THR A 100 -2.54 -11.22 -1.16
N THR A 101 -1.77 -10.18 -0.84
CA THR A 101 -2.05 -8.79 -1.26
C THR A 101 -2.21 -8.68 -2.77
N LYS A 102 -1.42 -9.43 -3.55
CA LYS A 102 -1.54 -9.50 -5.01
C LYS A 102 -2.91 -10.01 -5.46
N ARG A 103 -3.38 -11.11 -4.87
CA ARG A 103 -4.71 -11.66 -5.19
C ARG A 103 -5.84 -10.71 -4.82
N ILE A 104 -5.72 -10.02 -3.68
CA ILE A 104 -6.67 -8.97 -3.29
C ILE A 104 -6.72 -7.84 -4.34
N ALA A 105 -5.56 -7.43 -4.88
CA ALA A 105 -5.49 -6.44 -5.94
C ALA A 105 -6.16 -6.91 -7.24
N GLU A 106 -5.91 -8.14 -7.69
CA GLU A 106 -6.56 -8.73 -8.85
C GLU A 106 -8.10 -8.77 -8.69
N CYS A 107 -8.60 -9.14 -7.50
CA CYS A 107 -10.03 -9.09 -7.20
C CYS A 107 -10.60 -7.66 -7.30
N ALA A 108 -9.84 -6.67 -6.84
CA ALA A 108 -10.22 -5.25 -6.85
C ALA A 108 -10.23 -4.67 -8.27
N GLU A 109 -9.32 -5.06 -9.15
CA GLU A 109 -9.25 -4.58 -10.54
C GLU A 109 -10.54 -4.83 -11.31
N ASN A 110 -11.11 -6.03 -11.17
CA ASN A 110 -12.38 -6.37 -11.80
C ASN A 110 -13.48 -5.37 -11.38
N ILE A 111 -13.60 -5.05 -10.09
CA ILE A 111 -14.59 -4.08 -9.60
C ILE A 111 -14.32 -2.66 -10.10
N ILE A 112 -13.06 -2.23 -10.11
CA ILE A 112 -12.67 -0.89 -10.55
C ILE A 112 -12.94 -0.71 -12.06
N ALA A 113 -12.60 -1.71 -12.89
CA ALA A 113 -12.86 -1.70 -14.31
C ALA A 113 -14.37 -1.57 -14.62
N ASN A 114 -15.20 -2.33 -13.90
CA ASN A 114 -16.65 -2.28 -14.09
C ASN A 114 -17.30 -1.00 -13.56
N THR A 115 -16.71 -0.38 -12.55
CA THR A 115 -17.20 0.91 -12.03
C THR A 115 -16.94 2.04 -13.03
N LYS A 116 -15.82 2.00 -13.76
CA LYS A 116 -15.50 2.98 -14.82
C LYS A 116 -16.53 2.99 -15.95
N LEU A 117 -17.05 1.82 -16.33
CA LEU A 117 -18.07 1.69 -17.38
C LEU A 117 -19.45 2.26 -17.00
N LYS A 118 -19.67 2.54 -15.71
CA LYS A 118 -20.95 3.04 -15.19
C LYS A 118 -20.92 4.52 -14.79
N MET A 119 -19.81 5.22 -15.02
CA MET A 119 -19.79 6.67 -14.91
C MET A 119 -20.38 7.27 -16.18
N PRO A 120 -21.49 8.03 -16.13
CA PRO A 120 -21.72 9.02 -17.17
C PRO A 120 -20.52 9.97 -17.09
N ILE A 121 -19.74 10.01 -18.17
CA ILE A 121 -18.80 11.10 -18.38
C ILE A 121 -19.68 12.35 -18.45
N GLY A 122 -19.73 13.11 -17.38
CA GLY A 122 -20.19 14.49 -17.42
C GLY A 122 -19.16 15.27 -18.22
N GLU A 123 -19.31 15.26 -19.55
CA GLU A 123 -18.73 16.28 -20.40
C GLU A 123 -19.53 17.56 -20.15
N ASN A 124 -18.88 18.54 -19.52
CA ASN A 124 -19.25 19.96 -19.66
C ASN A 124 -18.41 20.55 -20.78
#